data_AF-Q61870-F1
#
_entry.id   AF-Q61870-F1
#
_cell.length_a   1.000
_cell.length_b   1.000
_cell.length_c   1.000
_cell.angle_alpha   90.00
_cell.angle_beta   90.00
_cell.angle_gamma   90.00
#
_symmetry.space_group_name_H-M   'P 1'
#
loop_
_entity.id
_entity.type
_entity.pdbx_description
1 polymer ?
#
loop_
_entity_poly.entity_id
_entity_poly.type
_entity_poly.pdbx_seq_one_letter_code
_entity_poly.pdbx_strand_id
1 'polypeptide(L)'
;EVWKPLAAAYQDQQDQPVIPHPFRVGDTVWVRRHQTKNLEPRWKGPYTVLLTTPTALKVDGIAAWIHAAHVKAATTPPAGTASGPTWKVQRSQNPLKIRLTRGPP
;
A
#
# COMPACT_ATOMS: atom_id res chain seq x y z
N GLU A 1 -9.24 -41.85 -6.62
CA GLU A 1 -8.94 -41.22 -5.32
C GLU A 1 -8.22 -39.88 -5.53
N VAL A 2 -8.96 -38.79 -5.80
CA VAL A 2 -8.38 -37.47 -6.15
C VAL A 2 -8.00 -36.65 -4.90
N TRP A 3 -8.57 -36.99 -3.74
CA TRP A 3 -8.43 -36.20 -2.52
C TRP A 3 -7.06 -36.28 -1.84
N LYS A 4 -6.34 -37.40 -1.96
CA LYS A 4 -5.00 -37.59 -1.37
C LYS A 4 -3.92 -36.69 -2.01
N PRO A 5 -3.76 -36.67 -3.35
CA PRO A 5 -2.80 -35.75 -3.98
C PRO A 5 -3.21 -34.28 -3.81
N LEU A 6 -4.51 -33.99 -3.75
CA LEU A 6 -4.99 -32.62 -3.50
C LEU A 6 -4.60 -32.13 -2.10
N ALA A 7 -4.81 -32.96 -1.07
CA ALA A 7 -4.43 -32.61 0.31
C ALA A 7 -2.92 -32.35 0.44
N ALA A 8 -2.08 -33.18 -0.19
CA ALA A 8 -0.63 -32.99 -0.18
C ALA A 8 -0.21 -31.65 -0.82
N ALA A 9 -0.83 -31.27 -1.95
CA ALA A 9 -0.52 -30.00 -2.63
C ALA A 9 -0.91 -28.76 -1.80
N TYR A 10 -1.99 -28.82 -1.00
CA TYR A 10 -2.36 -27.72 -0.11
C TYR A 10 -1.46 -27.59 1.11
N GLN A 11 -0.84 -28.68 1.56
CA GLN A 11 0.04 -28.70 2.73
C GLN A 11 1.35 -27.92 2.45
N ASP A 12 1.97 -28.12 1.30
CA ASP A 12 3.15 -27.37 0.85
C ASP A 12 2.87 -25.85 0.72
N GLN A 13 1.63 -25.47 0.42
CA GLN A 13 1.23 -24.06 0.26
C GLN A 13 1.03 -23.35 1.62
N GLN A 14 0.85 -24.08 2.71
CA GLN A 14 0.70 -23.50 4.05
C GLN A 14 2.04 -23.06 4.65
N ASP A 15 3.13 -23.74 4.30
CA ASP A 15 4.48 -23.43 4.80
C ASP A 15 5.08 -22.18 4.13
N GLN A 16 4.56 -21.79 2.96
CA GLN A 16 4.94 -20.56 2.27
C GLN A 16 3.78 -19.56 2.31
N PRO A 17 3.68 -18.69 3.33
CA PRO A 17 2.72 -17.60 3.28
C PRO A 17 3.13 -16.69 2.12
N VAL A 18 2.46 -16.85 0.98
CA VAL A 18 2.47 -15.84 -0.07
C VAL A 18 1.85 -14.63 0.59
N ILE A 19 2.66 -13.62 0.91
CA ILE A 19 2.18 -12.32 1.36
C ILE A 19 2.28 -11.40 0.13
N PRO A 20 1.21 -11.27 -0.68
CA PRO A 20 1.17 -10.43 -1.87
C PRO A 20 1.52 -8.95 -1.62
N HIS A 21 1.45 -8.48 -0.37
CA HIS A 21 1.57 -7.07 -0.05
C HIS A 21 2.59 -6.79 1.06
N PRO A 22 3.25 -5.61 1.05
CA PRO A 22 4.33 -5.32 1.99
C PRO A 22 3.86 -4.85 3.39
N PHE A 23 2.55 -4.71 3.63
CA PHE A 23 2.02 -4.15 4.88
C PHE A 23 2.17 -5.09 6.09
N ARG A 24 2.48 -4.50 7.25
CA ARG A 24 2.63 -5.16 8.55
C ARG A 24 1.64 -4.61 9.57
N VAL A 25 1.39 -5.38 10.62
CA VAL A 25 0.62 -4.90 11.79
C VAL A 25 1.37 -3.74 12.43
N GLY A 26 0.66 -2.66 12.74
CA GLY A 26 1.22 -1.40 13.26
C GLY A 26 1.55 -0.36 12.18
N ASP A 27 1.56 -0.73 10.90
CA ASP A 27 1.79 0.24 9.82
C ASP A 27 0.66 1.27 9.77
N THR A 28 1.03 2.49 9.43
CA THR A 28 0.06 3.55 9.13
C THR A 28 -0.24 3.56 7.64
N VAL A 29 -1.51 3.48 7.26
CA VAL A 29 -1.95 3.35 5.87
C VAL A 29 -3.13 4.25 5.51
N TRP A 30 -3.18 4.70 4.27
CA TRP A 30 -4.32 5.37 3.65
C TRP A 30 -5.23 4.37 2.96
N VAL A 31 -6.55 4.57 3.13
CA VAL A 31 -7.58 3.72 2.52
C VAL A 31 -8.29 4.46 1.40
N ARG A 32 -8.42 3.79 0.23
CA ARG A 32 -9.13 4.33 -0.93
C ARG A 32 -10.63 4.25 -0.73
N ARG A 33 -11.33 5.36 -0.95
CA ARG A 33 -12.79 5.41 -0.97
C ARG A 33 -13.35 4.86 -2.29
N HIS A 34 -14.46 4.13 -2.20
CA HIS A 34 -15.21 3.63 -3.36
C HIS A 34 -16.07 4.72 -4.01
N GLN A 35 -16.93 5.38 -3.23
CA GLN A 35 -17.82 6.45 -3.71
C GLN A 35 -17.14 7.82 -3.54
N THR A 36 -16.76 8.47 -4.64
CA THR A 36 -16.16 9.82 -4.60
C THR A 36 -17.26 10.82 -4.93
N LYS A 37 -17.61 11.71 -4.00
CA LYS A 37 -18.42 12.90 -4.33
C LYS A 37 -17.53 13.93 -5.00
N ASN A 38 -18.12 14.86 -5.73
CA ASN A 38 -17.37 15.84 -6.51
C ASN A 38 -16.39 16.61 -5.61
N LEU A 39 -15.11 16.63 -5.99
CA LEU A 39 -14.01 17.35 -5.32
C LEU A 39 -13.63 16.86 -3.89
N GLU A 40 -14.02 15.66 -3.45
CA GLU A 40 -13.57 15.11 -2.16
C GLU A 40 -12.24 14.32 -2.27
N PRO A 41 -11.38 14.33 -1.24
CA PRO A 41 -10.19 13.51 -1.20
C PRO A 41 -10.55 12.02 -1.26
N ARG A 42 -9.94 11.32 -2.23
CA ARG A 42 -10.20 9.89 -2.49
C ARG A 42 -9.59 8.97 -1.43
N TRP A 43 -8.52 9.41 -0.77
CA TRP A 43 -7.82 8.67 0.28
C TRP A 43 -8.28 9.17 1.64
N LYS A 44 -8.66 8.25 2.52
CA LYS A 44 -9.06 8.53 3.90
C LYS A 44 -7.96 8.12 4.85
N GLY A 45 -7.71 9.01 5.81
CA GLY A 45 -7.00 8.79 7.07
C GLY A 45 -5.62 8.15 6.99
N PRO A 46 -4.72 8.45 7.92
CA PRO A 46 -3.84 7.43 8.43
C PRO A 46 -4.64 6.48 9.33
N TYR A 47 -4.79 5.22 8.91
CA TYR A 47 -5.33 4.13 9.74
C TYR A 47 -4.20 3.20 10.16
N THR A 48 -4.29 2.64 11.36
CA THR A 48 -3.32 1.65 11.84
C THR A 48 -3.77 0.25 11.40
N VAL A 49 -2.86 -0.53 10.82
CA VAL A 49 -3.13 -1.92 10.46
C VAL A 49 -3.13 -2.77 11.73
N LEU A 50 -4.23 -3.49 11.97
CA LEU A 50 -4.41 -4.39 13.11
C LEU A 50 -4.13 -5.84 12.75
N LEU A 51 -4.46 -6.25 11.52
CA LEU A 51 -4.23 -7.62 11.03
C LEU A 51 -3.99 -7.62 9.52
N THR A 52 -3.16 -8.55 9.07
CA THR A 52 -2.77 -8.74 7.67
C THR A 52 -3.14 -10.15 7.22
N THR A 53 -3.90 -10.26 6.14
CA THR A 53 -4.13 -11.51 5.40
C THR A 53 -3.58 -11.34 3.98
N PRO A 54 -3.27 -12.40 3.22
CA PRO A 54 -2.56 -12.28 1.95
C PRO A 54 -3.11 -11.20 0.99
N THR A 55 -4.43 -11.04 0.91
CA THR A 55 -5.07 -10.10 -0.02
C THR A 55 -5.72 -8.90 0.65
N ALA A 56 -5.87 -8.90 1.98
CA ALA A 56 -6.64 -7.88 2.67
C ALA A 56 -6.11 -7.53 4.06
N LEU A 57 -6.37 -6.29 4.48
CA LEU A 57 -5.99 -5.74 5.76
C LEU A 57 -7.21 -5.46 6.62
N LYS A 58 -7.07 -5.70 7.92
CA LYS A 58 -7.95 -5.16 8.94
C LYS A 58 -7.29 -3.91 9.50
N VAL A 59 -7.99 -2.79 9.45
CA VAL A 59 -7.48 -1.50 9.93
C VAL A 59 -8.38 -0.95 11.03
N ASP A 60 -7.80 -0.12 11.90
CA ASP A 60 -8.51 0.53 12.99
C ASP A 60 -9.66 1.42 12.47
N GLY A 61 -10.77 1.48 13.21
CA GLY A 61 -11.95 2.28 12.87
C GLY A 61 -12.77 1.80 11.66
N ILE A 62 -12.39 0.70 10.99
CA ILE A 62 -13.14 0.15 9.85
C ILE A 62 -13.55 -1.31 10.12
N ALA A 63 -14.86 -1.56 10.14
CA ALA A 63 -15.42 -2.89 10.38
C ALA A 63 -15.09 -3.89 9.25
N ALA A 64 -15.06 -3.43 7.99
CA ALA A 64 -14.76 -4.26 6.83
C ALA A 64 -13.26 -4.57 6.68
N TRP A 65 -12.96 -5.67 5.98
CA TRP A 65 -11.63 -5.97 5.45
C TRP A 65 -11.38 -5.17 4.18
N ILE A 66 -10.15 -4.68 4.01
CA ILE A 66 -9.78 -3.81 2.89
C ILE A 66 -8.77 -4.54 2.02
N HIS A 67 -9.11 -4.76 0.76
CA HIS A 67 -8.19 -5.37 -0.19
C HIS A 67 -6.91 -4.53 -0.33
N ALA A 68 -5.74 -5.18 -0.40
CA ALA A 68 -4.43 -4.51 -0.39
C ALA A 68 -4.26 -3.49 -1.54
N ALA A 69 -4.89 -3.73 -2.70
CA ALA A 69 -4.90 -2.78 -3.83
C ALA A 69 -5.60 -1.44 -3.52
N HIS A 70 -6.42 -1.37 -2.47
CA HIS A 70 -7.11 -0.16 -2.01
C HIS A 70 -6.40 0.50 -0.83
N VAL A 71 -5.18 0.08 -0.52
CA VAL A 71 -4.38 0.58 0.59
C VAL A 71 -3.07 1.17 0.07
N LYS A 72 -2.62 2.27 0.67
CA LYS A 72 -1.30 2.87 0.41
C LYS A 72 -0.59 3.15 1.74
N ALA A 73 0.72 2.96 1.81
CA ALA A 73 1.48 3.36 3.00
C ALA A 73 1.34 4.87 3.26
N ALA A 74 1.16 5.24 4.52
CA ALA A 74 1.07 6.63 4.97
C ALA A 74 2.43 7.22 5.35
N THR A 75 3.41 6.36 5.63
CA THR A 75 4.78 6.77 5.90
C THR A 75 5.36 7.45 4.66
N THR A 76 5.67 8.74 4.77
CA THR A 76 6.69 9.34 3.92
C THR A 76 8.00 8.75 4.44
N PRO A 77 8.80 8.02 3.63
CA PRO A 77 10.11 7.57 4.09
C PRO A 77 10.82 8.77 4.72
N PRO A 78 11.50 8.60 5.87
CA PRO A 78 12.37 9.65 6.40
C PRO A 78 13.22 10.16 5.25
N ALA A 79 13.36 11.49 5.12
CA ALA A 79 14.29 12.06 4.16
C ALA A 79 15.68 11.44 4.43
N GLY A 80 16.05 10.40 3.67
CA GLY A 80 17.21 9.56 3.93
C GLY A 80 17.03 8.04 3.84
N THR A 81 15.80 7.48 3.87
CA THR A 81 15.59 6.02 3.75
C THR A 81 14.78 5.60 2.53
N ALA A 82 14.29 6.55 1.73
CA ALA A 82 13.92 6.25 0.36
C ALA A 82 15.20 5.95 -0.41
N SER A 83 15.58 4.69 -0.53
CA SER A 83 16.49 4.21 -1.59
C SER A 83 15.76 4.28 -2.94
N GLY A 84 15.24 5.45 -3.24
CA GLY A 84 14.42 5.77 -4.37
C GLY A 84 14.81 7.17 -4.82
N PRO A 85 14.74 7.44 -6.12
CA PRO A 85 15.19 8.71 -6.66
C PRO A 85 14.52 9.90 -5.96
N THR A 86 15.33 10.82 -5.45
CA THR A 86 14.81 12.08 -4.91
C THR A 86 14.37 12.96 -6.08
N TRP A 87 13.06 13.23 -6.18
CA TRP A 87 12.52 14.19 -7.14
C TRP A 87 12.86 15.61 -6.72
N LYS A 88 13.46 16.39 -7.61
CA LYS A 88 13.73 17.82 -7.41
C LYS A 88 12.82 18.64 -8.32
N VAL A 89 12.22 19.69 -7.75
CA VAL A 89 11.44 20.68 -8.51
C VAL A 89 12.42 21.71 -9.07
N GLN A 90 12.48 21.82 -10.40
CA GLN A 90 13.18 22.88 -11.09
C GLN A 90 12.18 23.91 -11.61
N ARG A 91 12.34 25.17 -11.16
CA ARG A 91 11.58 26.30 -11.69
C ARG A 91 12.22 26.78 -12.99
N SER A 92 11.39 26.98 -14.00
CA SER A 92 11.84 27.59 -15.26
C SER A 92 11.70 29.11 -15.20
N GLN A 93 12.23 29.81 -16.20
CA GLN A 93 12.03 31.26 -16.37
C GLN A 93 10.56 31.63 -16.60
N ASN A 94 9.75 30.68 -17.09
CA ASN A 94 8.30 30.88 -17.20
C ASN A 94 7.65 30.61 -15.83
N PRO A 95 6.96 31.60 -15.23
CA PRO A 95 6.39 31.49 -13.89
C PRO A 95 5.28 30.43 -13.76
N LEU A 96 4.72 29.96 -14.88
CA LEU A 96 3.67 28.94 -14.94
C LEU A 96 4.20 27.53 -15.26
N LYS A 97 5.51 27.35 -15.42
CA LYS A 97 6.11 26.05 -15.75
C LYS A 97 7.07 25.56 -14.68
N ILE A 98 6.82 24.35 -14.20
CA ILE A 98 7.72 23.58 -13.33
C ILE A 98 8.16 22.29 -14.04
N ARG A 99 9.39 21.85 -13.76
CA ARG A 99 9.92 20.56 -14.23
C ARG A 99 10.31 19.71 -13.03
N LEU A 100 9.88 18.45 -13.02
CA LEU A 100 10.34 17.48 -12.03
C LEU A 100 11.52 16.71 -12.62
N THR A 101 12.67 16.76 -11.95
CA THR A 101 13.85 15.98 -12.34
C THR A 101 14.16 14.91 -11.31
N ARG A 102 14.55 13.74 -11.82
CA ARG A 102 14.90 12.57 -11.01
C ARG A 102 16.38 12.68 -10.65
N GLY A 103 16.71 12.92 -9.38
CA GLY A 103 18.10 12.86 -8.89
C GLY A 103 18.60 11.40 -8.81
N PRO A 104 19.93 11.19 -8.78
CA PRO A 104 20.47 9.88 -8.45
C PRO A 104 19.98 9.43 -7.05
N PRO A 105 19.89 8.10 -6.82
CA PRO A 105 19.56 7.57 -5.50
C PRO A 105 20.58 8.00 -4.44
#